data_AF-A0A1H8WU08-F1
#
_entry.id   AF-A0A1H8WU08-F1
#
_cell.length_a   1.000
_cell.length_b   1.000
_cell.length_c   1.000
_cell.angle_alpha   90.00
_cell.angle_beta   90.00
_cell.angle_gamma   90.00
#
_symmetry.space_group_name_H-M   'P 1'
#
loop_
_entity.id
_entity.type
_entity.pdbx_description
1 polymer ?
#
loop_
_entity_poly.entity_id
_entity_poly.type
_entity_poly.pdbx_seq_one_letter_code
_entity_poly.pdbx_strand_id
1 'polypeptide(L)' 'MAVMIGVHWTLENPLGVRDVNMDRTHNVLTAAADADVNRVLFAPTSEEYGDLIDPPYLETTDVSPKTNYPVAKLADKM' A
#
# COMPACT_ATOMS: atom_id res chain seq x y z
N MET A 1 -3.87 9.71 -6.77
CA MET A 1 -5.18 9.97 -6.12
C MET A 1 -5.94 8.65 -6.09
N ALA A 2 -5.97 7.95 -4.96
CA ALA A 2 -7.01 6.93 -4.81
C ALA A 2 -8.34 7.68 -4.64
N VAL A 3 -9.43 7.06 -5.06
CA VAL A 3 -10.76 7.66 -4.96
C VAL A 3 -11.06 7.90 -3.47
N MET A 4 -11.37 9.15 -3.08
CA MET A 4 -11.68 9.54 -1.68
C MET A 4 -12.69 8.61 -0.99
N ILE A 5 -13.62 8.00 -1.75
CA ILE A 5 -14.62 7.04 -1.25
C ILE A 5 -13.94 5.82 -0.62
N GLY A 6 -12.81 5.35 -1.17
CA GLY A 6 -12.05 4.22 -0.62
C GLY A 6 -11.36 4.57 0.70
N VAL A 7 -10.78 5.78 0.80
CA VAL A 7 -10.01 6.22 1.98
C VAL A 7 -10.89 6.40 3.21
N HIS A 8 -12.14 6.86 3.06
CA HIS A 8 -13.04 6.95 4.20
C HIS A 8 -13.36 5.57 4.79
N TRP A 9 -13.67 4.60 3.94
CA TRP A 9 -13.91 3.22 4.36
C TRP A 9 -12.69 2.61 5.06
N THR A 10 -11.48 2.92 4.58
CA THR A 10 -10.25 2.40 5.19
C THR A 10 -10.09 2.92 6.62
N LEU A 11 -10.44 4.18 6.87
CA LEU A 11 -10.41 4.76 8.23
C LEU A 11 -11.44 4.13 9.17
N GLU A 12 -12.64 3.81 8.66
CA GLU A 12 -13.70 3.18 9.44
C GLU A 12 -13.44 1.68 9.72
N ASN A 13 -12.61 1.03 8.90
CA ASN A 13 -12.38 -0.43 8.96
C ASN A 13 -10.89 -0.79 9.09
N PRO A 14 -10.16 -0.29 10.12
CA PRO A 14 -8.71 -0.39 10.16
C PRO A 14 -8.18 -1.83 10.22
N LEU A 15 -8.89 -2.74 10.89
CA LEU A 15 -8.53 -4.16 10.92
C LEU A 15 -8.75 -4.83 9.56
N GLY A 16 -9.82 -4.46 8.85
CA GLY A 16 -10.06 -4.94 7.49
C GLY A 16 -8.99 -4.45 6.51
N VAL A 17 -8.51 -3.22 6.69
CA VAL A 17 -7.40 -2.68 5.89
C VAL A 17 -6.12 -3.48 6.13
N ARG A 18 -5.79 -3.77 7.39
CA ARG A 18 -4.62 -4.60 7.75
C ARG A 18 -4.73 -6.00 7.17
N ASP A 19 -5.86 -6.68 7.38
CA ASP A 19 -6.10 -8.04 6.87
C ASP A 19 -5.93 -8.08 5.35
N VAL A 20 -6.61 -7.18 4.63
CA VAL A 20 -6.63 -7.21 3.17
C VAL A 20 -5.30 -6.76 2.56
N ASN A 21 -4.65 -5.73 3.11
CA ASN A 21 -3.47 -5.17 2.47
C ASN A 21 -2.17 -5.78 2.97
N MET A 22 -2.08 -6.26 4.21
CA MET A 22 -0.85 -6.83 4.74
C MET A 22 -0.92 -8.35 4.78
N ASP A 23 -1.87 -8.91 5.54
CA ASP A 23 -1.92 -10.36 5.80
C ASP A 23 -2.18 -11.14 4.48
N ARG A 24 -3.08 -10.65 3.63
CA ARG A 24 -3.36 -11.30 2.33
C ARG A 24 -2.26 -11.07 1.29
N THR A 25 -1.61 -9.91 1.26
CA THR A 25 -0.46 -9.68 0.37
C THR A 25 0.67 -10.64 0.73
N HIS A 26 0.97 -10.77 2.02
CA HIS A 26 1.93 -11.76 2.52
C HIS A 26 1.57 -13.17 2.02
N ASN A 27 0.32 -13.60 2.17
CA ASN A 27 -0.10 -14.93 1.71
C ASN A 27 0.11 -15.15 0.21
N VAL A 28 -0.16 -14.15 -0.63
CA VAL A 28 0.09 -14.24 -2.08
C VAL A 28 1.59 -14.32 -2.37
N LEU A 29 2.41 -13.54 -1.67
CA LEU A 29 3.87 -13.57 -1.83
C LEU A 29 4.47 -14.90 -1.38
N THR A 30 4.01 -15.46 -0.25
CA THR A 30 4.42 -16.79 0.22
C THR A 30 4.04 -17.86 -0.80
N ALA A 31 2.79 -17.86 -1.28
CA ALA A 31 2.33 -18.83 -2.28
C ALA A 31 3.11 -18.71 -3.60
N ALA A 32 3.45 -17.49 -4.03
CA ALA A 32 4.26 -17.28 -5.22
C ALA A 32 5.69 -17.80 -5.05
N ALA A 33 6.28 -17.64 -3.85
CA ALA A 33 7.58 -18.21 -3.52
C ALA A 33 7.53 -19.75 -3.49
N ASP A 34 6.52 -20.34 -2.85
CA ASP A 34 6.33 -21.79 -2.77
C ASP A 34 6.11 -22.44 -4.16
N ALA A 35 5.49 -21.70 -5.08
CA ALA A 35 5.25 -22.13 -6.45
C ALA A 35 6.39 -21.81 -7.43
N ASP A 36 7.53 -21.30 -6.94
CA ASP A 36 8.70 -20.92 -7.75
C ASP A 36 8.34 -19.94 -8.89
N VAL A 37 7.48 -18.97 -8.60
CA VAL A 37 7.08 -17.93 -9.56
C VAL A 37 8.25 -16.99 -9.78
N ASN A 38 8.66 -16.83 -11.05
CA ASN A 38 9.79 -15.99 -11.41
C ASN A 38 9.66 -14.51 -11.02
N ARG A 39 8.44 -13.95 -11.04
CA ARG A 39 8.18 -12.51 -10.77
C ARG A 39 6.78 -12.29 -10.20
N VAL A 40 6.68 -11.42 -9.21
CA VAL A 40 5.41 -10.89 -8.70
C VAL A 40 5.38 -9.37 -8.95
N LEU A 41 4.24 -8.87 -9.41
CA LEU A 41 3.94 -7.44 -9.51
C LEU A 41 2.75 -7.14 -8.61
N PHE A 42 2.86 -6.12 -7.77
CA PHE A 42 1.78 -5.63 -6.94
C PHE A 42 1.52 -4.15 -7.22
N ALA A 43 0.32 -3.68 -6.84
CA ALA A 43 -0.08 -2.30 -7.05
C ALA A 43 0.31 -1.43 -5.84
N PRO A 44 1.24 -0.46 -6.00
CA PRO A 44 1.54 0.53 -4.97
C PRO A 44 0.46 1.64 -4.95
N THR A 45 0.61 2.61 -4.04
CA THR A 45 -0.26 3.79 -3.99
C THR A 45 0.55 5.07 -3.92
N SER A 46 0.09 6.13 -4.62
CA SER A 46 0.67 7.48 -4.50
C SER A 46 0.27 8.19 -3.21
N GLU A 47 -0.65 7.64 -2.42
CA GLU A 47 -1.04 8.21 -1.12
C GLU A 47 0.06 8.13 -0.05
N GLU A 48 1.11 7.34 -0.31
CA GLU A 48 2.32 7.31 0.51
C GLU A 48 3.04 8.66 0.56
N TYR A 49 2.90 9.49 -0.47
CA TYR A 49 3.49 10.82 -0.54
C TYR A 49 2.77 11.85 0.37
N GLY A 50 1.54 11.58 0.82
CA GLY A 50 0.82 12.45 1.75
C GLY A 50 0.70 13.92 1.31
N ASP A 51 1.13 14.84 2.18
CA ASP A 51 1.03 16.30 1.98
C ASP A 51 2.33 16.93 1.45
N LEU A 52 3.15 16.18 0.70
CA LEU A 52 4.34 16.76 0.08
C LEU A 52 3.95 17.96 -0.81
N ILE A 53 4.70 19.05 -0.65
CA ILE A 53 4.27 20.37 -1.11
C ILE A 53 4.61 20.60 -2.60
N ASP A 54 5.67 19.96 -3.10
CA ASP A 54 6.20 20.21 -4.44
C ASP A 54 6.15 18.98 -5.36
N PRO A 55 5.11 18.85 -6.21
CA PRO A 55 5.12 17.90 -7.31
C PRO A 55 6.07 18.35 -8.45
N PRO A 56 6.60 17.43 -9.28
CA PRO A 56 6.28 16.01 -9.33
C PRO A 56 6.95 15.19 -8.23
N TYR A 57 6.22 14.18 -7.71
CA TYR A 57 6.78 13.20 -6.78
C TYR A 57 7.59 12.15 -7.53
N LEU A 58 8.81 11.92 -7.09
CA LEU A 58 9.69 10.89 -7.63
C LEU A 58 9.62 9.66 -6.73
N GLU A 59 9.93 8.49 -7.26
CA GLU A 59 10.01 7.25 -6.46
C GLU A 59 11.11 7.29 -5.40
N THR A 60 12.05 8.24 -5.52
CA THR A 60 13.09 8.54 -4.52
C THR A 60 12.65 9.59 -3.48
N THR A 61 11.45 10.16 -3.59
CA THR A 61 10.95 11.15 -2.65
C THR A 61 10.54 10.48 -1.34
N ASP A 62 10.92 11.08 -0.21
CA ASP A 62 10.56 10.57 1.12
C ASP A 62 9.04 10.49 1.29
N VAL A 63 8.55 9.37 1.81
CA VAL A 63 7.12 9.14 2.01
C VAL A 63 6.63 9.78 3.32
N SER A 64 5.40 10.29 3.32
CA SER A 64 4.74 10.91 4.48
C SER A 64 3.27 10.47 4.58
N PRO A 65 2.99 9.16 4.77
CA PRO A 65 1.63 8.63 4.74
C PRO A 65 0.75 9.23 5.83
N LYS A 66 -0.50 9.56 5.49
CA LYS A 66 -1.44 10.29 6.39
C LYS A 66 -2.55 9.44 7.00
N THR A 67 -2.78 8.25 6.46
CA THR A 67 -3.84 7.34 6.90
C THR A 67 -3.32 5.91 6.94
N ASN A 68 -4.13 5.00 7.49
CA ASN A 68 -3.77 3.59 7.62
C ASN A 68 -3.58 2.85 6.29
N TYR A 69 -4.27 3.27 5.23
CA TYR A 69 -4.17 2.65 3.91
C TYR A 69 -2.78 2.80 3.24
N PRO A 70 -2.20 4.00 3.07
CA PRO A 70 -0.85 4.16 2.54
C PRO A 70 0.22 3.59 3.46
N VAL A 71 0.01 3.54 4.78
CA VAL A 71 0.90 2.82 5.70
C VAL A 71 0.91 1.32 5.39
N ALA A 72 -0.27 0.70 5.23
CA ALA A 72 -0.35 -0.71 4.88
C ALA A 72 0.29 -1.00 3.51
N LYS A 73 0.10 -0.13 2.51
CA LYS A 73 0.74 -0.26 1.20
C LYS A 73 2.24 -0.02 1.21
N LEU A 74 2.75 0.80 2.11
CA LEU A 74 4.18 0.99 2.28
C LEU A 74 4.84 -0.27 2.87
N ALA A 75 4.15 -0.96 3.78
CA ALA A 75 4.64 -2.22 4.35
C ALA A 75 4.80 -3.32 3.28
N ASP A 76 3.96 -3.34 2.24
CA ASP A 76 4.09 -4.28 1.11
C ASP A 76 5.40 -4.09 0.31
N LYS A 77 6.05 -2.92 0.42
CA LYS A 77 7.29 -2.58 -0.32
C LYS A 77 8.57 -2.89 0.45
N MET A 78 8.48 -3.18 1.75
CA MET A 78 9.62 -3.39 2.65
C MET A 78 9.88 -4.87 2.88
#